data_AF-A0A1W6N2P7-F1
#
_entry.id   AF-A0A1W6N2P7-F1
#
_cell.length_a   1.000
_cell.length_b   1.000
_cell.length_c   1.000
_cell.angle_alpha   90.00
_cell.angle_beta   90.00
_cell.angle_gamma   90.00
#
_symmetry.space_group_name_H-M   'P 1'
#
loop_
_entity.id
_entity.type
_entity.pdbx_description
1 polymer ?
#
loop_
_entity_poly.entity_id
_entity_poly.type
_entity_poly.pdbx_seq_one_letter_code
_entity_poly.pdbx_strand_id
1 'polypeptide(L)'
;MARISKQTLLNYIEKGDGNEADRYYQQAAEKLLTGERHFYWNWPATFFSSYWLAYRRMYLEAALFQLFFLYTGVLSHILVINYTFLALIPFPRILLIVGLGLFGTRYYFSTIKVKILKGLKPAERPIDKFIVHLMIWPQLILSSLIGIFSFREILENIDTPKFNINSNQFLMYSNYAWAAFIIIFLFYKYFKTKSNDQ
;
A
#
# COMPACT_ATOMS: atom_id res chain seq x y z
N MET A 1 26.52 -9.50 -13.60
CA MET A 1 25.16 -8.92 -13.49
C MET A 1 24.75 -8.38 -14.86
N ALA A 2 23.67 -8.87 -15.45
CA ALA A 2 23.19 -8.35 -16.74
C ALA A 2 22.82 -6.85 -16.61
N ARG A 3 23.36 -6.01 -17.49
CA ARG A 3 23.11 -4.57 -17.51
C ARG A 3 21.92 -4.30 -18.43
N ILE A 4 20.78 -3.92 -17.85
CA ILE A 4 19.60 -3.50 -18.62
C ILE A 4 19.88 -2.11 -19.20
N SER A 5 19.62 -1.93 -20.50
CA SER A 5 19.79 -0.63 -21.16
C SER A 5 18.77 0.40 -20.64
N LYS A 6 19.16 1.68 -20.61
CA LYS A 6 18.26 2.79 -20.25
C LYS A 6 17.00 2.77 -21.10
N GLN A 7 17.14 2.58 -22.42
CA GLN A 7 16.02 2.56 -23.35
C GLN A 7 15.04 1.41 -23.06
N THR A 8 15.55 0.22 -22.74
CA THR A 8 14.70 -0.92 -22.38
C THR A 8 13.86 -0.64 -21.14
N LEU A 9 14.46 -0.01 -20.11
CA LEU A 9 13.76 0.36 -18.89
C LEU A 9 12.69 1.43 -19.15
N LEU A 10 13.03 2.48 -19.91
CA LEU A 10 12.11 3.56 -20.24
C LEU A 10 10.92 3.06 -21.07
N ASN A 11 11.18 2.28 -22.11
CA ASN A 11 10.13 1.66 -22.93
C ASN A 11 9.20 0.78 -22.09
N TYR A 12 9.73 0.10 -21.07
CA TYR A 12 8.93 -0.72 -20.16
C TYR A 12 7.96 0.11 -19.33
N ILE A 13 8.43 1.26 -18.85
CA ILE A 13 7.66 2.17 -18.00
C ILE A 13 6.59 2.89 -18.82
N GLU A 14 6.95 3.38 -20.00
CA GLU A 14 6.02 4.05 -20.92
C GLU A 14 4.86 3.12 -21.33
N LYS A 15 5.18 1.89 -21.74
CA LYS A 15 4.17 0.89 -22.10
C LYS A 15 3.38 0.40 -20.90
N GLY A 16 4.02 0.32 -19.73
CA GLY A 16 3.42 -0.20 -18.50
C GLY A 16 2.49 0.78 -17.79
N ASP A 17 2.81 2.07 -17.74
CA ASP A 17 2.05 3.05 -16.94
C ASP A 17 1.15 3.98 -17.77
N GLY A 18 1.05 3.74 -19.08
CA GLY A 18 -0.04 4.24 -19.92
C GLY A 18 -0.01 5.73 -20.25
N ASN A 19 1.06 6.44 -19.89
CA ASN A 19 1.37 7.78 -20.36
C ASN A 19 2.85 7.82 -20.72
N GLU A 20 3.23 8.69 -21.67
CA GLU A 20 4.62 9.14 -21.83
C GLU A 20 5.20 9.31 -20.42
N ALA A 21 6.21 8.52 -20.08
CA ALA A 21 6.64 8.35 -18.71
C ALA A 21 6.82 9.73 -18.08
N ASP A 22 5.99 10.03 -17.09
CA ASP A 22 5.96 11.31 -16.37
C ASP A 22 7.40 11.80 -16.24
N ARG A 23 7.75 13.01 -16.72
CA ARG A 23 9.16 13.48 -16.80
C ARG A 23 9.92 13.24 -15.49
N TYR A 24 9.19 13.29 -14.38
CA TYR A 24 9.65 12.88 -13.05
C TYR A 24 10.29 11.48 -13.00
N TYR A 25 9.63 10.43 -13.51
CA TYR A 25 10.14 9.06 -13.52
C TYR A 25 11.27 8.85 -14.53
N GLN A 26 11.25 9.55 -15.67
CA GLN A 26 12.39 9.50 -16.59
C GLN A 26 13.65 10.06 -15.92
N GLN A 27 13.54 11.23 -15.25
CA GLN A 27 14.64 11.82 -14.49
C GLN A 27 15.08 10.96 -13.30
N ALA A 28 14.13 10.36 -12.58
CA ALA A 28 14.45 9.46 -11.47
C ALA A 28 15.15 8.18 -11.96
N ALA A 29 14.71 7.61 -13.10
CA ALA A 29 15.35 6.46 -13.73
C ALA A 29 16.80 6.77 -14.11
N GLU A 30 17.01 7.91 -14.78
CA GLU A 30 18.33 8.35 -15.21
C GLU A 30 19.30 8.47 -14.05
N LYS A 31 18.92 9.19 -13.01
CA LYS A 31 19.79 9.41 -11.86
C LYS A 31 20.00 8.16 -11.00
N LEU A 32 19.05 7.21 -11.00
CA LEU A 32 19.23 5.90 -10.36
C LEU A 32 20.17 5.00 -11.18
N LEU A 33 20.17 5.12 -12.51
CA LEU A 33 21.07 4.39 -13.40
C LEU A 33 22.49 4.94 -13.39
N THR A 34 22.67 6.25 -13.24
CA THR A 34 23.99 6.90 -13.10
C THR A 34 24.57 6.77 -11.69
N GLY A 35 23.75 6.39 -10.71
CA GLY A 35 24.16 6.24 -9.31
C GLY A 35 24.27 7.56 -8.55
N GLU A 36 23.89 8.69 -9.15
CA GLU A 36 24.06 10.04 -8.59
C GLU A 36 23.23 10.30 -7.33
N ARG A 37 22.12 9.59 -7.14
CA ARG A 37 21.23 9.79 -5.99
C ARG A 37 20.53 8.51 -5.60
N HIS A 38 20.59 8.19 -4.31
CA HIS A 38 19.95 7.01 -3.74
C HIS A 38 18.54 7.26 -3.20
N PHE A 39 18.15 8.53 -3.03
CA PHE A 39 16.90 8.94 -2.41
C PHE A 39 16.12 9.90 -3.31
N TYR A 40 14.83 9.60 -3.50
CA TYR A 40 13.89 10.43 -4.24
C TYR A 40 12.60 10.51 -3.46
N TRP A 41 12.34 11.68 -2.89
CA TRP A 41 11.08 11.91 -2.20
C TRP A 41 9.92 11.82 -3.20
N ASN A 42 9.06 10.85 -2.98
CA ASN A 42 7.92 10.52 -3.82
C ASN A 42 6.64 10.81 -3.04
N TRP A 43 6.12 12.02 -3.23
CA TRP A 43 4.88 12.48 -2.58
C TRP A 43 3.69 11.52 -2.77
N PRO A 44 3.41 11.01 -4.00
CA PRO A 44 2.38 10.00 -4.19
C PRO A 44 2.60 8.72 -3.36
N ALA A 45 3.83 8.21 -3.30
CA ALA A 45 4.15 7.03 -2.50
C ALA A 45 4.00 7.28 -0.99
N THR A 46 4.23 8.51 -0.52
CA THR A 46 4.02 8.90 0.87
C THR A 46 2.53 8.96 1.22
N PHE A 47 1.75 9.80 0.52
CA PHE A 47 0.37 10.07 0.93
C PHE A 47 -0.63 9.03 0.42
N PHE A 48 -0.32 8.38 -0.69
CA PHE A 48 -1.21 7.46 -1.38
C PHE A 48 -0.51 6.11 -1.60
N SER A 49 0.22 5.61 -0.61
CA SER A 49 1.10 4.42 -0.72
C SER A 49 0.46 3.21 -1.43
N SER A 50 -0.68 2.70 -0.93
CA SER A 50 -1.37 1.55 -1.54
C SER A 50 -1.85 1.86 -2.96
N TYR A 51 -2.41 3.06 -3.18
CA TYR A 51 -2.85 3.53 -4.50
C TYR A 51 -1.66 3.59 -5.45
N TRP A 52 -0.55 4.15 -5.01
CA TRP A 52 0.66 4.34 -5.80
C TRP A 52 1.25 3.00 -6.23
N LEU A 53 1.36 2.03 -5.31
CA LEU A 53 1.80 0.67 -5.63
C LEU A 53 0.85 -0.02 -6.62
N ALA A 54 -0.47 0.07 -6.40
CA ALA A 54 -1.46 -0.55 -7.26
C ALA A 54 -1.47 0.10 -8.67
N TYR A 55 -1.39 1.42 -8.74
CA TYR A 55 -1.27 2.18 -9.98
C TYR A 55 -0.04 1.75 -10.78
N ARG A 56 1.09 1.51 -10.12
CA ARG A 56 2.34 1.00 -10.71
C ARG A 56 2.36 -0.52 -10.92
N ARG A 57 1.21 -1.18 -10.80
CA ARG A 57 1.03 -2.63 -11.03
C ARG A 57 1.91 -3.50 -10.13
N MET A 58 2.11 -3.02 -8.90
CA MET A 58 2.71 -3.74 -7.80
C MET A 58 1.60 -4.22 -6.86
N TYR A 59 0.67 -5.02 -7.40
CA TYR A 59 -0.58 -5.38 -6.70
C TYR A 59 -0.35 -6.26 -5.48
N LEU A 60 0.64 -7.14 -5.52
CA LEU A 60 1.00 -7.97 -4.37
C LEU A 60 1.53 -7.07 -3.25
N GLU A 61 2.43 -6.16 -3.60
CA GLU A 61 3.01 -5.19 -2.69
C GLU A 61 1.93 -4.26 -2.12
N ALA A 62 1.02 -3.77 -2.96
CA ALA A 62 -0.14 -2.99 -2.53
C ALA A 62 -1.01 -3.77 -1.54
N ALA A 63 -1.31 -5.04 -1.82
CA ALA A 63 -2.10 -5.89 -0.92
C ALA A 63 -1.38 -6.17 0.41
N LEU A 64 -0.07 -6.41 0.40
CA LEU A 64 0.73 -6.62 1.60
C LEU A 64 0.83 -5.35 2.44
N PHE A 65 1.05 -4.21 1.78
CA PHE A 65 1.05 -2.89 2.43
C PHE A 65 -0.32 -2.62 3.07
N GLN A 66 -1.38 -2.97 2.36
CA GLN A 66 -2.76 -2.84 2.82
C GLN A 66 -3.03 -3.68 4.06
N LEU A 67 -2.59 -4.94 4.04
CA LEU A 67 -2.72 -5.85 5.17
C LEU A 67 -1.95 -5.33 6.38
N PHE A 68 -0.73 -4.84 6.19
CA PHE A 68 0.06 -4.25 7.26
C PHE A 68 -0.63 -3.04 7.88
N PHE A 69 -1.22 -2.16 7.07
CA PHE A 69 -1.99 -1.02 7.56
C PHE A 69 -3.20 -1.45 8.36
N LEU A 70 -3.95 -2.44 7.87
CA LEU A 70 -5.10 -2.97 8.60
C LEU A 70 -4.67 -3.56 9.95
N TYR A 71 -3.66 -4.43 9.93
CA TYR A 71 -3.11 -5.08 11.12
C TYR A 71 -2.65 -4.06 12.16
N THR A 72 -1.83 -3.09 11.76
CA THR A 72 -1.36 -2.04 12.66
C THR A 72 -2.50 -1.16 13.17
N GLY A 73 -3.60 -1.01 12.44
CA GLY A 73 -4.76 -0.24 12.87
C GLY A 73 -5.57 -0.91 13.95
N VAL A 74 -5.84 -2.19 13.75
CA VAL A 74 -6.48 -3.04 14.76
C VAL A 74 -5.60 -3.08 16.02
N LEU A 75 -4.30 -3.32 15.86
CA LEU A 75 -3.35 -3.31 16.98
C LEU A 75 -3.31 -1.95 17.68
N SER A 76 -3.34 -0.85 16.93
CA SER A 76 -3.35 0.50 17.48
C SER A 76 -4.56 0.73 18.38
N HIS A 77 -5.75 0.37 17.89
CA HIS A 77 -6.99 0.49 18.64
C HIS A 77 -6.90 -0.31 19.95
N ILE A 78 -6.48 -1.58 19.88
CA ILE A 78 -6.31 -2.45 21.07
C ILE A 78 -5.36 -1.82 22.10
N LEU A 79 -4.23 -1.26 21.66
CA LEU A 79 -3.22 -0.72 22.56
C LEU A 79 -3.62 0.63 23.17
N VAL A 80 -4.28 1.51 22.41
CA VAL A 80 -4.78 2.81 22.93
C VAL A 80 -5.76 2.60 24.08
N ILE A 81 -6.61 1.57 23.97
CA ILE A 81 -7.65 1.27 24.96
C ILE A 81 -7.05 0.71 26.25
N ASN A 82 -6.01 -0.12 26.15
CA ASN A 82 -5.47 -0.85 27.30
C ASN A 82 -4.26 -0.17 27.96
N TYR A 83 -3.60 0.78 27.28
CA TYR A 83 -2.37 1.38 27.75
C TYR A 83 -2.28 2.87 27.39
N THR A 84 -1.72 3.68 28.28
CA THR A 84 -1.39 5.12 28.08
C THR A 84 -0.27 5.34 27.05
N PHE A 85 -0.08 4.42 26.10
CA PHE A 85 0.99 4.42 25.09
C PHE A 85 0.55 5.06 23.77
N LEU A 86 -0.29 6.10 23.83
CA LEU A 86 -0.81 6.83 22.66
C LEU A 86 0.29 7.26 21.66
N ALA A 87 1.51 7.54 22.12
CA ALA A 87 2.58 8.13 21.31
C ALA A 87 3.39 7.14 20.45
N LEU A 88 3.52 5.87 20.85
CA LEU A 88 4.36 4.90 20.11
C LEU A 88 3.60 4.14 19.01
N ILE A 89 2.28 4.12 19.12
CA ILE A 89 1.39 3.32 18.27
C ILE A 89 1.38 3.75 16.78
N PRO A 90 1.37 5.05 16.41
CA PRO A 90 1.43 5.43 15.00
C PRO A 90 2.83 5.32 14.39
N PHE A 91 3.87 5.11 15.19
CA PHE A 91 5.27 5.18 14.74
C PHE A 91 5.62 4.18 13.63
N PRO A 92 5.23 2.89 13.69
CA PRO A 92 5.53 1.94 12.61
C PRO A 92 4.86 2.32 11.28
N ARG A 93 3.65 2.91 11.32
CA ARG A 93 2.95 3.37 10.12
C ARG A 93 3.64 4.58 9.51
N ILE A 94 4.03 5.56 10.33
CA ILE A 94 4.76 6.75 9.87
C ILE A 94 6.09 6.33 9.24
N LEU A 95 6.85 5.45 9.89
CA LEU A 95 8.11 4.94 9.35
C LEU A 95 7.91 4.24 8.00
N LEU A 96 6.86 3.44 7.86
CA LEU A 96 6.58 2.74 6.62
C LEU A 96 6.19 3.70 5.50
N ILE A 97 5.37 4.72 5.79
CA ILE A 97 4.96 5.77 4.85
C ILE A 97 6.16 6.60 4.40
N VAL A 98 6.98 7.07 5.36
CA VAL A 98 8.18 7.86 5.09
C VAL A 98 9.19 7.02 4.32
N GLY A 99 9.34 5.74 4.69
CA GLY A 99 10.17 4.78 3.96
C GLY A 99 9.72 4.62 2.51
N LEU A 100 8.41 4.47 2.26
CA LEU A 100 7.90 4.41 0.89
C LEU A 100 8.07 5.75 0.16
N GLY A 101 7.95 6.87 0.85
CA GLY A 101 8.25 8.20 0.32
C GLY A 101 9.69 8.35 -0.16
N LEU A 102 10.66 7.88 0.64
CA LEU A 102 12.09 8.00 0.33
C LEU A 102 12.58 6.96 -0.68
N PHE A 103 12.07 5.74 -0.58
CA PHE A 103 12.60 4.57 -1.30
C PHE A 103 11.64 3.98 -2.33
N GLY A 104 10.37 4.39 -2.35
CA GLY A 104 9.34 3.78 -3.19
C GLY A 104 9.72 3.79 -4.67
N THR A 105 10.23 4.91 -5.17
CA THR A 105 10.71 5.03 -6.55
C THR A 105 11.81 3.99 -6.86
N ARG A 106 12.83 3.89 -6.00
CA ARG A 106 13.91 2.91 -6.15
C ARG A 106 13.39 1.47 -6.10
N TYR A 107 12.48 1.20 -5.16
CA TYR A 107 11.84 -0.09 -5.01
C TYR A 107 11.07 -0.49 -6.29
N TYR A 108 10.26 0.40 -6.83
CA TYR A 108 9.56 0.20 -8.11
C TYR A 108 10.50 -0.12 -9.26
N PHE A 109 11.58 0.66 -9.43
CA PHE A 109 12.58 0.37 -10.47
C PHE A 109 13.26 -0.98 -10.28
N SER A 110 13.54 -1.38 -9.04
CA SER A 110 14.11 -2.70 -8.74
C SER A 110 13.15 -3.83 -9.14
N THR A 111 11.85 -3.65 -8.89
CA THR A 111 10.80 -4.60 -9.27
C THR A 111 10.69 -4.72 -10.79
N ILE A 112 10.70 -3.60 -11.53
CA ILE A 112 10.71 -3.64 -13.00
C ILE A 112 11.97 -4.32 -13.52
N LYS A 113 13.13 -4.00 -12.97
CA LYS A 113 14.40 -4.63 -13.36
C LYS A 113 14.31 -6.15 -13.25
N VAL A 114 13.78 -6.66 -12.14
CA VAL A 114 13.54 -8.10 -11.94
C VAL A 114 12.55 -8.65 -12.96
N LYS A 115 11.45 -7.94 -13.28
CA LYS A 115 10.48 -8.35 -14.30
C LYS A 115 11.13 -8.48 -15.69
N ILE A 116 11.94 -7.49 -16.09
CA ILE A 116 12.69 -7.50 -17.36
C ILE A 116 13.67 -8.67 -17.41
N LEU A 117 14.45 -8.89 -16.34
CA LEU A 117 15.41 -10.01 -16.28
C LEU A 117 14.74 -11.37 -16.35
N LYS A 118 13.48 -11.48 -15.91
CA LYS A 118 12.64 -12.68 -16.05
C LYS A 118 11.97 -12.81 -17.42
N GLY A 119 12.21 -11.88 -18.35
CA GLY A 119 11.58 -11.88 -19.67
C GLY A 119 10.09 -11.50 -19.66
N LEU A 120 9.57 -10.96 -18.55
CA LEU A 120 8.18 -10.56 -18.46
C LEU A 120 7.96 -9.28 -19.26
N LYS A 121 7.08 -9.30 -20.26
CA LYS A 121 6.70 -8.11 -21.03
C LYS A 121 5.92 -7.11 -20.17
N PRO A 122 6.00 -5.79 -20.45
CA PRO A 122 5.13 -4.83 -19.79
C PRO A 122 3.69 -5.20 -20.14
N ALA A 123 2.81 -5.28 -19.14
CA ALA A 123 1.41 -5.58 -19.42
C ALA A 123 0.83 -4.46 -20.31
N GLU A 124 0.20 -4.80 -21.42
CA GLU A 124 -0.33 -3.82 -22.38
C GLU A 124 -1.75 -3.34 -22.01
N ARG A 125 -2.43 -4.07 -21.10
CA ARG A 125 -3.82 -3.77 -20.79
C ARG A 125 -3.95 -2.49 -19.97
N PRO A 126 -5.01 -1.68 -20.19
CA PRO A 126 -5.36 -0.64 -19.24
C PRO A 126 -5.50 -1.29 -17.87
N ILE A 127 -4.92 -0.65 -16.86
CA ILE A 127 -5.20 -0.97 -15.46
C ILE A 127 -6.72 -1.09 -15.37
N ASP A 128 -7.21 -2.24 -14.93
CA ASP A 128 -8.62 -2.32 -14.58
C ASP A 128 -8.75 -1.38 -13.38
N LYS A 129 -9.08 -0.11 -13.63
CA LYS A 129 -9.21 0.92 -12.61
C LYS A 129 -10.11 0.38 -11.50
N PHE A 130 -11.08 -0.44 -11.89
CA PHE A 130 -11.87 -1.30 -11.03
C PHE A 130 -11.07 -2.05 -9.94
N ILE A 131 -10.00 -2.78 -10.26
CA ILE A 131 -9.17 -3.51 -9.28
C ILE A 131 -8.53 -2.54 -8.29
N VAL A 132 -7.95 -1.44 -8.77
CA VAL A 132 -7.34 -0.43 -7.89
C VAL A 132 -8.38 0.17 -6.95
N HIS A 133 -9.58 0.50 -7.46
CA HIS A 133 -10.68 1.03 -6.67
C HIS A 133 -11.17 -0.02 -5.66
N LEU A 134 -11.33 -1.28 -6.08
CA LEU A 134 -11.73 -2.40 -5.22
C LEU A 134 -10.74 -2.64 -4.07
N MET A 135 -9.44 -2.41 -4.28
CA MET A 135 -8.45 -2.55 -3.22
C MET A 135 -8.48 -1.40 -2.21
N ILE A 136 -8.94 -0.21 -2.60
CA ILE A 136 -8.76 1.03 -1.83
C ILE A 136 -10.04 1.45 -1.12
N TRP A 137 -11.19 1.35 -1.77
CA TRP A 137 -12.47 1.76 -1.17
C TRP A 137 -12.79 1.01 0.12
N PRO A 138 -12.65 -0.33 0.20
CA PRO A 138 -12.93 -1.05 1.44
C PRO A 138 -12.05 -0.58 2.60
N GLN A 139 -10.78 -0.26 2.33
CA GLN A 139 -9.89 0.30 3.35
C GLN A 139 -10.36 1.68 3.81
N LEU A 140 -10.65 2.59 2.87
CA LEU A 140 -11.05 3.95 3.22
C LEU A 140 -12.34 3.93 4.04
N ILE A 141 -13.31 3.11 3.63
CA ILE A 141 -14.56 2.89 4.37
C ILE A 141 -14.25 2.33 5.75
N LEU A 142 -13.50 1.24 5.85
CA LEU A 142 -13.19 0.59 7.13
C LEU A 142 -12.40 1.50 8.08
N SER A 143 -11.42 2.24 7.56
CA SER A 143 -10.61 3.18 8.35
C SER A 143 -11.45 4.36 8.84
N SER A 144 -12.38 4.85 8.01
CA SER A 144 -13.32 5.90 8.40
C SER A 144 -14.28 5.41 9.48
N LEU A 145 -14.81 4.19 9.33
CA LEU A 145 -15.68 3.58 10.34
C LEU A 145 -14.95 3.41 11.68
N ILE A 146 -13.73 2.84 11.68
CA ILE A 146 -12.91 2.69 12.88
C ILE A 146 -12.64 4.06 13.53
N GLY A 147 -12.32 5.08 12.73
CA GLY A 147 -12.11 6.45 13.21
C GLY A 147 -13.36 7.04 13.88
N ILE A 148 -14.53 6.89 13.24
CA ILE A 148 -15.82 7.35 13.78
C ILE A 148 -16.15 6.64 15.10
N PHE A 149 -16.02 5.32 15.16
CA PHE A 149 -16.30 4.56 16.38
C PHE A 149 -15.33 4.92 17.50
N SER A 150 -14.03 5.02 17.21
CA SER A 150 -13.01 5.39 18.20
C SER A 150 -13.24 6.82 18.72
N PHE A 151 -13.57 7.77 17.84
CA PHE A 151 -13.86 9.15 18.24
C PHE A 151 -15.11 9.25 19.10
N ARG A 152 -16.18 8.53 18.73
CA ARG A 152 -17.39 8.44 19.53
C ARG A 152 -17.11 7.89 20.93
N GLU A 153 -16.35 6.81 21.03
CA GLU A 153 -16.00 6.19 22.30
C GLU A 153 -15.15 7.13 23.18
N ILE A 154 -14.22 7.89 22.57
CA ILE A 154 -13.47 8.95 23.25
C ILE A 154 -14.40 10.03 23.81
N LEU A 155 -15.38 10.49 23.03
CA LEU A 155 -16.34 11.49 23.48
C LEU A 155 -17.23 10.98 24.61
N GLU A 156 -17.69 9.73 24.55
CA GLU A 156 -18.57 9.13 25.56
C GLU A 156 -17.85 8.89 26.90
N ASN A 157 -16.52 8.75 26.89
CA ASN A 157 -15.72 8.47 28.08
C ASN A 157 -14.78 9.63 28.49
N ILE A 158 -14.98 10.83 27.93
CA ILE A 158 -14.10 11.97 28.21
C ILE A 158 -14.13 12.36 29.70
N ASP A 159 -15.25 12.09 30.39
CA ASP A 159 -15.47 12.40 31.79
C ASP A 159 -15.26 11.20 32.74
N THR A 160 -15.02 9.99 32.21
CA THR A 160 -14.87 8.76 32.99
C THR A 160 -13.45 8.19 32.86
N PRO A 161 -12.65 8.12 33.94
CA PRO A 161 -11.24 7.68 33.88
C PRO A 161 -11.08 6.15 33.71
N LYS A 162 -12.11 5.40 33.34
CA LYS A 162 -12.06 3.94 33.19
C LYS A 162 -12.67 3.51 31.86
N PHE A 163 -11.85 3.50 30.82
CA PHE A 163 -12.13 2.72 29.61
C PHE A 163 -12.14 1.23 29.98
N ASN A 164 -13.30 0.60 29.94
CA ASN A 164 -13.41 -0.85 30.12
C ASN A 164 -14.15 -1.42 28.90
N ILE A 165 -13.39 -1.91 27.93
CA ILE A 165 -13.98 -2.49 26.72
C ILE A 165 -14.41 -3.93 26.99
N ASN A 166 -15.64 -4.22 26.58
CA ASN A 166 -16.19 -5.57 26.56
C ASN A 166 -15.46 -6.38 25.47
N SER A 167 -14.86 -7.51 25.84
CA SER A 167 -14.15 -8.44 24.96
C SER A 167 -14.94 -8.87 23.71
N ASN A 168 -16.27 -8.77 23.75
CA ASN A 168 -17.15 -9.01 22.60
C ASN A 168 -17.01 -7.97 21.48
N GLN A 169 -16.77 -6.69 21.81
CA GLN A 169 -16.53 -5.65 20.81
C GLN A 169 -15.19 -5.85 20.12
N PHE A 170 -14.16 -6.28 20.87
CA PHE A 170 -12.86 -6.68 20.34
C PHE A 170 -12.96 -7.82 19.32
N LEU A 171 -13.67 -8.90 19.67
CA LEU A 171 -13.84 -10.05 18.78
C LEU A 171 -14.55 -9.65 17.49
N MET A 172 -15.56 -8.77 17.60
CA MET A 172 -16.34 -8.27 16.47
C MET A 172 -15.48 -7.46 15.49
N TYR A 173 -14.69 -6.48 15.96
CA TYR A 173 -13.84 -5.67 15.09
C TYR A 173 -12.70 -6.48 14.45
N SER A 174 -12.10 -7.40 15.20
CA SER A 174 -11.09 -8.33 14.66
C SER A 174 -11.69 -9.21 13.56
N ASN A 175 -12.88 -9.78 13.79
CA ASN A 175 -13.57 -10.61 12.82
C ASN A 175 -13.93 -9.84 11.54
N TYR A 176 -14.32 -8.56 11.63
CA TYR A 176 -14.56 -7.73 10.45
C TYR A 176 -13.28 -7.46 9.65
N ALA A 177 -12.16 -7.19 10.32
CA ALA A 177 -10.87 -7.01 9.66
C ALA A 177 -10.41 -8.30 8.95
N TRP A 178 -10.57 -9.46 9.59
CA TRP A 178 -10.25 -10.76 9.00
C TRP A 178 -11.18 -11.12 7.84
N ALA A 179 -12.49 -10.86 7.95
CA ALA A 179 -13.44 -11.09 6.87
C ALA A 179 -13.11 -10.22 5.64
N ALA A 180 -12.80 -8.93 5.85
CA ALA A 180 -12.36 -8.03 4.79
C ALA A 180 -11.07 -8.54 4.11
N PHE A 181 -10.10 -9.04 4.91
CA PHE A 181 -8.88 -9.65 4.38
C PHE A 181 -9.16 -10.88 3.51
N ILE A 182 -9.99 -11.82 3.99
CA ILE A 182 -10.32 -13.05 3.25
C ILE A 182 -10.98 -12.69 1.92
N ILE A 183 -11.91 -11.74 1.91
CA ILE A 183 -12.56 -11.26 0.68
C ILE A 183 -11.51 -10.70 -0.28
N ILE A 184 -10.67 -9.75 0.16
CA ILE A 184 -9.63 -9.13 -0.69
C ILE A 184 -8.66 -10.20 -1.24
N PHE A 185 -8.26 -11.16 -0.41
CA PHE A 185 -7.32 -12.22 -0.79
C PHE A 185 -7.92 -13.20 -1.81
N LEU A 186 -9.15 -13.65 -1.60
CA LEU A 186 -9.85 -14.54 -2.54
C LEU A 186 -10.07 -13.84 -3.89
N PHE A 187 -10.43 -12.57 -3.87
CA PHE A 187 -10.56 -11.76 -5.09
C PHE A 187 -9.22 -11.60 -5.83
N TYR A 188 -8.14 -11.28 -5.12
CA TYR A 188 -6.80 -11.22 -5.72
C TYR A 188 -6.42 -12.55 -6.38
N LYS A 189 -6.66 -13.68 -5.68
CA LYS A 189 -6.37 -15.01 -6.21
C LYS A 189 -7.16 -15.28 -7.49
N TYR A 190 -8.47 -14.99 -7.49
CA TYR A 190 -9.36 -15.16 -8.64
C TYR A 190 -8.87 -14.40 -9.88
N PHE A 191 -8.51 -13.12 -9.72
CA PHE A 191 -8.05 -12.31 -10.86
C PHE A 191 -6.66 -12.71 -11.35
N LYS A 192 -5.77 -13.15 -10.45
CA LYS A 192 -4.44 -13.65 -10.82
C LYS A 192 -4.51 -14.95 -11.63
N THR A 193 -5.41 -15.88 -11.28
CA THR A 193 -5.61 -17.10 -12.07
C THR A 193 -6.12 -16.77 -13.46
N LYS A 194 -7.09 -15.84 -13.56
CA LYS A 194 -7.67 -15.44 -14.85
C LYS A 194 -6.67 -14.72 -15.78
N SER A 195 -5.63 -14.09 -15.23
CA SER A 195 -4.58 -13.45 -16.05
C SER A 195 -3.49 -14.41 -16.55
N ASN A 196 -3.42 -15.63 -16.03
CA ASN A 196 -2.42 -16.63 -16.46
C ASN A 196 -2.96 -17.56 -17.55
N ASP A 197 -4.29 -17.63 -17.68
CA ASP A 197 -4.97 -18.46 -18.68
C ASP A 197 -5.21 -17.73 -20.02
N GLN A 198 -4.65 -16.53 -20.20
CA GLN A 198 -4.74 -15.69 -21.41
C GLN A 198 -3.36 -15.23 -21.87
#